data_AF-A0A1G7URJ8-F1
#
_entry.id   AF-A0A1G7URJ8-F1
#
_cell.length_a   1.000
_cell.length_b   1.000
_cell.length_c   1.000
_cell.angle_alpha   90.00
_cell.angle_beta   90.00
_cell.angle_gamma   90.00
#
_symmetry.space_group_name_H-M   'P 1'
#
loop_
_entity.id
_entity.type
_entity.pdbx_description
1 polymer ?
#
loop_
_entity_poly.entity_id
_entity_poly.type
_entity_poly.pdbx_seq_one_letter_code
_entity_poly.pdbx_strand_id
1 'polypeptide(L)'
;MVQHAEWNEEVTTPEKLDFVKRVTDYVKIPDGNGVGNGTPGFRDPDFTHWEHYITDPALTEIWQLAVDLANKYNGKEGRYTNESILAGGLDFSDLAEVCWILGLQDLKDTEQFFKRFAN
;
A
#
# COMPACT_ATOMS: atom_id res chain seq x y z
N MET A 1 -7.23 -15.01 -3.14
CA MET A 1 -6.06 -14.11 -3.01
C MET A 1 -6.17 -13.01 -4.04
N VAL A 2 -6.14 -11.75 -3.61
CA VAL A 2 -6.01 -10.61 -4.51
C VAL A 2 -4.57 -10.13 -4.40
N GLN A 3 -3.95 -9.76 -5.51
CA GLN A 3 -2.59 -9.24 -5.52
C GLN A 3 -2.44 -8.09 -6.52
N HIS A 4 -1.78 -7.00 -6.15
CA HIS A 4 -1.40 -5.95 -7.10
C HIS A 4 -0.03 -6.20 -7.75
N ALA A 5 0.10 -5.75 -9.00
CA ALA A 5 1.34 -5.81 -9.78
C ALA A 5 1.93 -7.23 -9.99
N GLU A 6 3.09 -7.28 -10.64
CA GLU A 6 3.79 -8.53 -10.96
C GLU A 6 4.82 -8.95 -9.90
N TRP A 7 5.17 -8.06 -8.97
CA TRP A 7 6.34 -8.24 -8.10
C TRP A 7 6.38 -9.60 -7.40
N ASN A 8 5.30 -10.02 -6.72
CA ASN A 8 5.31 -11.32 -6.05
C ASN A 8 5.30 -12.51 -7.03
N GLU A 9 4.82 -12.34 -8.26
CA GLU A 9 4.95 -13.37 -9.31
C GLU A 9 6.41 -13.47 -9.80
N GLU A 10 7.14 -12.36 -9.82
CA GLU A 10 8.55 -12.28 -10.25
C GLU A 10 9.54 -12.77 -9.18
N VAL A 11 9.25 -12.56 -7.89
CA VAL A 11 10.16 -12.92 -6.78
C VAL A 11 9.82 -14.25 -6.10
N THR A 12 8.78 -14.95 -6.56
CA THR A 12 8.44 -16.30 -6.10
C THR A 12 8.96 -17.38 -7.05
N THR A 13 8.95 -18.63 -6.59
CA THR A 13 9.27 -19.78 -7.44
C THR A 13 8.03 -20.22 -8.23
N PRO A 14 8.17 -20.67 -9.50
CA PRO A 14 7.03 -21.13 -10.30
C PRO A 14 6.13 -22.15 -9.60
N GLU A 15 6.72 -23.08 -8.85
CA GLU A 15 5.99 -24.14 -8.14
C GLU A 15 5.08 -23.60 -7.02
N LYS A 16 5.52 -22.54 -6.33
CA LYS A 16 4.75 -21.89 -5.27
C LYS A 16 3.63 -21.04 -5.84
N LEU A 17 3.90 -20.31 -6.92
CA LEU A 17 2.87 -19.55 -7.62
C LEU A 17 1.77 -20.45 -8.18
N ASP A 18 2.15 -21.55 -8.82
CA ASP A 18 1.22 -22.55 -9.34
C ASP A 18 0.42 -23.21 -8.23
N PHE A 19 1.06 -23.55 -7.10
CA PHE A 19 0.33 -24.05 -5.93
C PHE A 19 -0.78 -23.10 -5.49
N VAL A 20 -0.48 -21.81 -5.27
CA VAL A 20 -1.47 -20.80 -4.89
C VAL A 20 -2.59 -20.70 -5.93
N LYS A 21 -2.25 -20.54 -7.21
CA LYS A 21 -3.24 -20.41 -8.29
C LYS A 21 -4.18 -21.62 -8.42
N ARG A 22 -3.73 -22.81 -8.03
CA ARG A 22 -4.56 -24.04 -8.05
C ARG A 22 -5.44 -24.22 -6.81
N VAL A 23 -5.03 -23.71 -5.65
CA VAL A 23 -5.72 -23.97 -4.36
C VAL A 23 -6.51 -22.78 -3.81
N THR A 24 -6.41 -21.61 -4.44
CA THR A 24 -7.21 -20.43 -4.09
C THR A 24 -7.63 -19.68 -5.36
N ASP A 25 -8.74 -18.95 -5.27
CA ASP A 25 -9.12 -17.99 -6.30
C ASP A 25 -8.09 -16.87 -6.35
N TYR A 26 -7.22 -16.90 -7.35
CA TYR A 26 -6.16 -15.92 -7.54
C TYR A 26 -6.62 -14.82 -8.51
N VAL A 27 -6.63 -13.58 -8.03
CA VAL A 27 -7.00 -12.39 -8.81
C VAL A 27 -5.84 -11.42 -8.80
N LYS A 28 -5.22 -11.19 -9.95
CA LYS A 28 -4.26 -10.11 -10.14
C LYS A 28 -4.98 -8.83 -10.53
N ILE A 29 -4.63 -7.73 -9.87
CA ILE A 29 -5.13 -6.38 -10.15
C ILE A 29 -3.99 -5.47 -10.64
N PRO A 30 -4.30 -4.32 -11.26
CA PRO A 30 -3.31 -3.31 -11.62
C PRO A 30 -2.46 -2.86 -10.42
N ASP A 31 -1.33 -2.23 -10.72
CA ASP A 31 -0.37 -1.79 -9.69
C ASP A 31 -0.99 -0.72 -8.77
N GLY A 32 -1.14 -1.05 -7.48
CA GLY A 32 -1.58 -0.15 -6.41
C GLY A 32 -0.69 1.07 -6.17
N ASN A 33 0.49 1.16 -6.81
CA ASN A 33 1.30 2.38 -6.82
C ASN A 33 0.88 3.37 -7.92
N GLY A 34 0.17 2.89 -8.95
CA GLY A 34 -0.22 3.68 -10.11
C GLY A 34 -1.58 4.34 -9.92
N VAL A 35 -1.69 5.62 -10.33
CA VAL A 35 -2.97 6.33 -10.43
C VAL A 35 -3.58 6.11 -11.83
N GLY A 36 -4.91 5.98 -11.90
CA GLY A 36 -5.64 5.97 -13.17
C GLY A 36 -5.56 4.65 -13.96
N ASN A 37 -5.01 3.60 -13.36
CA ASN A 37 -4.93 2.26 -13.94
C ASN A 37 -6.05 1.31 -13.44
N GLY A 38 -6.95 1.79 -12.58
CA GLY A 38 -8.01 0.99 -11.96
C GLY A 38 -7.78 0.65 -10.48
N THR A 39 -6.66 1.08 -9.90
CA THR A 39 -6.39 1.04 -8.45
C THR A 39 -6.09 2.44 -7.91
N PRO A 40 -6.26 2.66 -6.60
CA PRO A 40 -5.81 3.89 -5.96
C PRO A 40 -4.28 3.88 -5.84
N GLY A 41 -3.61 4.93 -6.34
CA GLY A 41 -2.16 5.06 -6.30
C GLY A 41 -1.66 5.44 -4.90
N PHE A 42 -1.47 4.46 -4.02
CA PHE A 42 -1.11 4.63 -2.61
C PHE A 42 0.41 4.68 -2.35
N ARG A 43 1.15 5.21 -3.32
CA ARG A 43 2.55 5.55 -3.15
C ARG A 43 2.78 6.99 -3.55
N ASP A 44 3.07 7.81 -2.55
CA ASP A 44 3.26 9.24 -2.72
C ASP A 44 4.48 9.68 -1.89
N PRO A 45 5.63 9.96 -2.54
CA PRO A 45 6.84 10.41 -1.85
C PRO A 45 6.69 11.81 -1.23
N ASP A 46 5.72 12.60 -1.67
CA ASP A 46 5.53 14.00 -1.25
C ASP A 46 4.42 14.14 -0.19
N PHE A 47 3.65 13.08 0.07
CA PHE A 47 2.58 13.07 1.08
C PHE A 47 3.13 12.98 2.51
N THR A 48 3.69 14.09 2.96
CA THR A 48 4.40 14.24 4.26
C THR A 48 3.54 14.85 5.36
N HIS A 49 2.26 15.13 5.09
CA HIS A 49 1.37 15.95 5.92
C HIS A 49 0.08 15.21 6.31
N TRP A 50 0.17 13.89 6.52
CA TRP A 50 -0.95 13.02 6.83
C TRP A 50 -1.65 13.41 8.14
N GLU A 51 -0.90 13.99 9.09
CA GLU A 51 -1.38 14.42 10.39
C GLU A 51 -2.43 15.53 10.30
N HIS A 52 -2.45 16.31 9.20
CA HIS A 52 -3.46 17.34 8.98
C HIS A 52 -4.85 16.76 8.69
N TYR A 53 -4.95 15.48 8.34
CA TYR A 53 -6.22 14.83 7.99
C TYR A 53 -6.88 14.09 9.16
N ILE A 54 -6.11 13.77 10.20
CA ILE A 54 -6.57 12.94 11.32
C ILE A 54 -6.96 13.84 12.49
N THR A 55 -8.19 13.71 12.99
CA THR A 55 -8.70 14.48 14.13
C THR A 55 -8.83 13.66 15.40
N ASP A 56 -8.91 12.33 15.32
CA ASP A 56 -8.91 11.44 16.47
C ASP A 56 -7.48 11.27 17.01
N PRO A 57 -7.18 11.73 18.25
CA PRO A 57 -5.85 11.60 18.84
C PRO A 57 -5.32 10.16 18.90
N ALA A 58 -6.19 9.17 19.10
CA ALA A 58 -5.78 7.77 19.15
C ALA A 58 -5.33 7.27 17.77
N LEU A 59 -5.99 7.72 16.69
CA LEU A 59 -5.56 7.41 15.32
C LEU A 59 -4.25 8.13 14.98
N THR A 60 -4.06 9.37 15.45
CA THR A 60 -2.80 10.09 15.27
C THR A 60 -1.62 9.32 15.89
N GLU A 61 -1.79 8.79 17.10
CA GLU A 61 -0.76 7.98 17.76
C GLU A 61 -0.43 6.69 16.99
N ILE A 62 -1.45 6.02 16.44
CA ILE A 62 -1.27 4.80 15.64
C ILE A 62 -0.52 5.11 14.33
N TRP A 63 -0.92 6.15 13.61
CA TRP A 63 -0.25 6.55 12.37
C TRP A 63 1.18 7.03 12.61
N GLN A 64 1.42 7.79 13.69
CA GLN A 64 2.77 8.19 14.06
C GLN A 64 3.66 6.96 14.30
N LEU A 65 3.17 5.99 15.07
CA LEU A 65 3.91 4.75 15.31
C LEU A 65 4.18 3.98 14.02
N ALA A 66 3.20 3.89 13.11
CA ALA A 66 3.38 3.23 11.82
C ALA A 66 4.46 3.91 10.97
N VAL A 67 4.44 5.23 10.88
CA VAL A 67 5.43 6.04 10.17
C VAL A 67 6.81 5.92 10.81
N ASP A 68 6.91 5.97 12.14
CA ASP A 68 8.18 5.80 12.86
C ASP A 68 8.80 4.42 12.61
N LEU A 69 7.98 3.36 12.62
CA LEU A 69 8.44 2.01 12.33
C LEU A 69 8.86 1.85 10.88
N ALA A 70 8.09 2.38 9.93
CA ALA A 70 8.43 2.39 8.52
C ALA A 70 9.81 3.03 8.30
N ASN A 71 10.01 4.25 8.83
CA ASN A 71 11.28 4.96 8.74
C ASN A 71 12.44 4.22 9.42
N LYS A 72 12.22 3.65 10.61
CA LYS A 72 13.25 2.94 11.37
C LYS A 72 13.75 1.67 10.69
N TYR A 73 12.90 0.97 9.97
CA TYR A 73 13.21 -0.35 9.40
C TYR A 73 13.37 -0.36 7.88
N ASN A 74 13.09 0.76 7.19
CA ASN A 74 13.30 0.89 5.75
C ASN A 74 14.77 0.62 5.38
N GLY A 75 15.02 -0.32 4.45
CA GLY A 75 16.38 -0.68 4.01
C GLY A 75 17.28 -1.34 5.08
N LYS A 76 16.79 -1.57 6.31
CA LYS A 76 17.61 -2.09 7.41
C LYS A 76 18.00 -3.55 7.16
N GLU A 77 19.23 -3.94 7.52
CA GLU A 77 19.70 -5.34 7.46
C GLU A 77 19.60 -5.96 6.05
N GLY A 78 19.76 -5.14 4.99
CA GLY A 78 19.71 -5.59 3.60
C GLY A 78 18.29 -5.80 3.06
N ARG A 79 17.26 -5.32 3.77
CA ARG A 79 15.88 -5.28 3.28
C ARG A 79 15.75 -4.32 2.10
N TYR A 80 14.66 -4.47 1.35
CA TYR A 80 14.26 -3.51 0.32
C TYR A 80 14.17 -2.09 0.91
N THR A 81 14.71 -1.12 0.18
CA THR A 81 14.59 0.31 0.50
C THR A 81 13.45 0.88 -0.33
N ASN A 82 12.37 1.27 0.33
CA ASN A 82 11.28 1.98 -0.29
C ASN A 82 11.66 3.47 -0.44
N GLU A 83 11.73 3.95 -1.68
CA GLU A 83 12.15 5.32 -2.00
C GLU A 83 11.15 6.38 -1.53
N SER A 84 9.85 6.09 -1.52
CA SER A 84 8.81 7.01 -1.06
C SER A 84 8.87 7.20 0.46
N ILE A 85 9.05 6.12 1.21
CA ILE A 85 9.27 6.20 2.66
C ILE A 85 10.59 6.93 2.96
N LEU A 86 11.65 6.68 2.17
CA LEU A 86 12.93 7.38 2.34
C LEU A 86 12.81 8.90 2.09
N ALA A 87 11.92 9.31 1.19
CA ALA A 87 11.60 10.72 0.93
C ALA A 87 10.74 11.39 2.04
N GLY A 88 10.26 10.61 3.01
CA GLY A 88 9.36 11.05 4.08
C GLY A 88 7.87 10.92 3.74
N GLY A 89 7.55 10.48 2.53
CA GLY A 89 6.18 10.20 2.09
C GLY A 89 5.68 8.83 2.56
N LEU A 90 4.60 8.37 1.92
CA LEU A 90 3.91 7.13 2.26
C LEU A 90 3.92 6.13 1.09
N ASP A 91 4.01 4.86 1.45
CA ASP A 91 3.69 3.74 0.57
C ASP A 91 2.93 2.67 1.37
N PHE A 92 1.68 2.46 0.98
CA PHE A 92 0.80 1.45 1.55
C PHE A 92 -0.03 0.79 0.44
N SER A 93 0.60 0.60 -0.72
CA SER A 93 0.00 0.09 -1.96
C SER A 93 -0.69 -1.26 -1.86
N ASP A 94 -0.29 -2.12 -0.92
CA ASP A 94 -1.00 -3.37 -0.60
C ASP A 94 -2.49 -3.12 -0.24
N LEU A 95 -2.84 -1.93 0.28
CA LEU A 95 -4.24 -1.57 0.58
C LEU A 95 -5.13 -1.55 -0.67
N ALA A 96 -4.56 -1.39 -1.87
CA ALA A 96 -5.31 -1.47 -3.13
C ALA A 96 -6.02 -2.83 -3.30
N GLU A 97 -5.45 -3.91 -2.76
CA GLU A 97 -6.05 -5.24 -2.76
C GLU A 97 -7.34 -5.28 -1.93
N VAL A 98 -7.33 -4.62 -0.76
CA VAL A 98 -8.52 -4.48 0.10
C VAL A 98 -9.56 -3.59 -0.59
N CYS A 99 -9.14 -2.48 -1.21
CA CYS A 99 -10.03 -1.63 -1.98
C CYS A 99 -10.73 -2.40 -3.11
N TRP A 100 -10.01 -3.29 -3.79
CA TRP A 100 -10.61 -4.16 -4.80
C TRP A 100 -11.66 -5.10 -4.22
N ILE A 101 -11.35 -5.78 -3.11
CA ILE A 101 -12.26 -6.71 -2.44
C ILE A 101 -13.55 -6.01 -1.97
N LEU A 102 -13.42 -4.77 -1.48
CA LEU A 102 -14.53 -4.00 -0.93
C LEU A 102 -15.28 -3.15 -1.97
N GLY A 103 -14.84 -3.13 -3.23
CA GLY A 103 -15.48 -2.32 -4.27
C GLY A 103 -15.21 -0.81 -4.16
N LEU A 104 -14.03 -0.42 -3.65
CA LEU A 104 -13.61 0.97 -3.40
C LEU A 104 -12.63 1.49 -4.47
N GLN A 105 -12.75 1.03 -5.71
CA GLN A 105 -11.91 1.45 -6.83
C GLN A 105 -12.17 2.91 -7.29
N ASP A 106 -13.16 3.59 -6.69
CA ASP A 106 -13.43 5.02 -6.91
C ASP A 106 -12.45 5.96 -6.19
N LEU A 107 -11.60 5.41 -5.31
CA LEU A 107 -10.47 6.10 -4.73
C LEU A 107 -9.39 6.36 -5.79
N LYS A 108 -8.90 7.59 -5.84
CA LYS A 108 -7.94 8.08 -6.83
C LYS A 108 -6.50 7.94 -6.34
N ASP A 109 -6.25 8.34 -5.10
CA ASP A 109 -4.91 8.53 -4.56
C ASP A 109 -4.90 8.50 -3.02
N THR A 110 -3.70 8.62 -2.46
CA THR A 110 -3.44 8.76 -1.01
C THR A 110 -4.25 9.88 -0.37
N GLU A 111 -4.31 11.07 -0.99
CA GLU A 111 -5.01 12.22 -0.42
C GLU A 111 -6.51 11.94 -0.27
N GLN A 112 -7.15 11.37 -1.30
CA GLN A 112 -8.57 11.03 -1.23
C GLN A 112 -8.86 9.95 -0.17
N PHE A 113 -7.95 9.00 0.02
CA PHE A 113 -8.07 8.03 1.11
C PHE A 113 -8.12 8.73 2.47
N PHE A 114 -7.15 9.61 2.77
CA PHE A 114 -7.15 10.34 4.04
C PHE A 114 -8.38 11.24 4.19
N LYS A 115 -8.78 11.97 3.14
CA LYS A 115 -10.00 12.79 3.17
C LYS A 115 -11.26 11.98 3.49
N ARG A 116 -11.32 10.70 3.10
CA ARG A 116 -12.50 9.85 3.26
C ARG A 116 -12.50 9.02 4.54
N PHE A 117 -11.33 8.57 5.02
CA PHE A 117 -11.21 7.54 6.05
C PHE A 117 -10.34 7.92 7.25
N ALA A 118 -9.76 9.11 7.30
CA ALA A 118 -8.89 9.51 8.42
C ALA A 118 -9.62 9.75 9.76
N ASN A 119 -10.95 9.62 9.79
CA ASN A 119 -11.82 9.92 10.93
C ASN A 119 -13.02 8.98 11.01
#